data_AF-A0A2G6Q572-F1
#
_entry.id   AF-A0A2G6Q572-F1
#
_cell.length_a   1.000
_cell.length_b   1.000
_cell.length_c   1.000
_cell.angle_alpha   90.00
_cell.angle_beta   90.00
_cell.angle_gamma   90.00
#
_symmetry.space_group_name_H-M   'P 1'
#
loop_
_entity.id
_entity.type
_entity.pdbx_description
1 polymer ?
#
loop_
_entity_poly.entity_id
_entity_poly.type
_entity_poly.pdbx_seq_one_letter_code
_entity_poly.pdbx_strand_id
1 'polypeptide(L)'
;MLEAKGKTYYIIGTAHISQKSVDEVEQLIEQIQPDSVCVELCEMRYKAMTDNNQWKNLDIFQIIRQGKTLFLLANLALSSFQKKMGEKLGVKPGAEMKIAIEKAEKIDAELVLADRNVQATLKRTWRNIPFLKKITVLGGLFESFFADEELSEEELEKMKEKDQVSSIMKEFAKELPSIQEPLIDERDRYLMASIEKAKGPKIVAVVGAGHVEGMTSYFGKDIDLEELTVIPPPSKWLGLLKWIIPTLVLLAFSYGYFKYEDSTLVDMLQAWILPNAIFAALLTLLAGGKVLSIITAFFASPVTSLNPMLGAGMVVGLVEAWLRKPKVEDFERVNDDVKDIKGVYRNPVTRVLLVTVASTLGSALGAFIGISWLATFFA
;
A
#
# COMPACT_ATOMS: atom_id res chain seq x y z
N MET A 1 -8.37 9.31 31.93
CA MET A 1 -8.30 8.17 32.88
C MET A 1 -9.65 7.49 32.86
N LEU A 2 -9.67 6.17 32.75
CA LEU A 2 -10.89 5.35 32.81
C LEU A 2 -10.69 4.25 33.86
N GLU A 3 -11.78 3.77 34.44
CA GLU A 3 -11.74 2.72 35.47
C GLU A 3 -12.82 1.67 35.20
N ALA A 4 -12.44 0.39 35.23
CA ALA A 4 -13.39 -0.72 35.13
C ALA A 4 -12.80 -2.01 35.72
N LYS A 5 -13.64 -2.78 36.42
CA LYS A 5 -13.31 -4.14 36.90
C LYS A 5 -12.00 -4.20 37.73
N GLY A 6 -11.74 -3.18 38.54
CA GLY A 6 -10.52 -3.10 39.37
C GLY A 6 -9.25 -2.73 38.60
N LYS A 7 -9.38 -2.26 37.36
CA LYS A 7 -8.29 -1.75 36.52
C LYS A 7 -8.44 -0.25 36.26
N THR A 8 -7.32 0.44 36.19
CA THR A 8 -7.21 1.86 35.84
C THR A 8 -6.45 2.01 34.53
N TYR A 9 -7.05 2.71 33.58
CA TYR A 9 -6.53 2.93 32.23
C TYR A 9 -6.14 4.40 32.04
N TYR A 10 -4.85 4.63 31.79
CA TYR A 10 -4.25 5.93 31.51
C TYR A 10 -4.04 6.03 29.99
N ILE A 11 -4.95 6.71 29.30
CA ILE A 11 -4.87 6.91 27.85
C ILE A 11 -4.18 8.25 27.58
N ILE A 12 -3.06 8.22 26.86
CA ILE A 12 -2.33 9.40 26.41
C ILE A 12 -2.42 9.53 24.90
N GLY A 13 -2.97 10.67 24.46
CA GLY A 13 -3.03 11.07 23.06
C GLY A 13 -1.75 11.78 22.63
N THR A 14 -1.11 11.30 21.58
CA THR A 14 0.18 11.81 21.08
C THR A 14 0.07 12.40 19.69
N ALA A 15 0.90 13.40 19.38
CA ALA A 15 1.18 13.82 18.01
C ALA A 15 2.45 13.12 17.53
N HIS A 16 2.36 12.31 16.48
CA HIS A 16 3.42 11.38 16.03
C HIS A 16 4.75 12.03 15.59
N ILE A 17 4.85 13.35 15.63
CA ILE A 17 6.00 14.16 15.19
C ILE A 17 6.41 15.21 16.23
N SER A 18 6.02 15.01 17.49
CA SER A 18 6.20 16.01 18.55
C SER A 18 7.11 15.48 19.66
N GLN A 19 8.25 16.16 19.89
CA GLN A 19 9.15 15.83 21.01
C GLN A 19 8.42 15.92 22.35
N LYS A 20 7.54 16.92 22.49
CA LYS A 20 6.68 17.05 23.67
C LYS A 20 5.84 15.80 23.94
N SER A 21 5.34 15.13 22.89
CA SER A 21 4.60 13.87 23.06
C SER A 21 5.50 12.73 23.54
N VAL A 22 6.76 12.69 23.12
CA VAL A 22 7.76 11.71 23.60
C VAL A 22 8.00 11.91 25.09
N ASP A 23 8.26 13.16 25.50
CA ASP A 23 8.58 13.50 26.90
C ASP A 23 7.37 13.23 27.83
N GLU A 24 6.15 13.56 27.37
CA GLU A 24 4.91 13.29 28.12
C GLU A 24 4.68 11.79 28.32
N VAL A 25 4.94 10.96 27.30
CA VAL A 25 4.81 9.49 27.39
C VAL A 25 5.84 8.92 28.36
N GLU A 26 7.10 9.35 28.25
CA GLU A 26 8.18 8.92 29.14
C GLU A 26 7.84 9.24 30.60
N GLN A 27 7.46 10.49 30.89
CA GLN A 27 7.11 10.91 32.25
C GLN A 27 5.90 10.15 32.80
N LEU A 28 4.87 9.93 31.99
CA LEU A 28 3.68 9.21 32.42
C LEU A 28 3.99 7.77 32.80
N ILE A 29 4.74 7.04 31.96
CA ILE A 29 5.10 5.65 32.24
C ILE A 29 5.97 5.56 33.50
N GLU A 30 6.94 6.48 33.65
CA GLU A 30 7.81 6.52 34.83
C GLU A 30 7.03 6.80 36.12
N GLN A 31 6.04 7.70 36.09
CA GLN A 31 5.24 8.05 37.26
C GLN A 31 4.23 6.96 37.64
N ILE A 32 3.55 6.36 36.66
CA ILE A 32 2.48 5.39 36.91
C ILE A 32 3.04 4.02 37.30
N GLN A 33 4.19 3.63 36.73
CA GLN A 33 4.74 2.27 36.80
C GLN A 33 3.65 1.23 36.47
N PRO A 34 3.13 1.23 35.22
CA PRO A 34 2.03 0.36 34.84
C PRO A 34 2.47 -1.10 34.73
N ASP A 35 1.50 -2.01 34.88
CA ASP A 35 1.68 -3.44 34.63
C ASP A 35 1.62 -3.79 33.14
N SER A 36 0.96 -2.95 32.35
CA SER A 36 0.88 -3.08 30.89
C SER A 36 1.02 -1.74 30.19
N VAL A 37 1.80 -1.73 29.11
CA VAL A 37 1.91 -0.60 28.19
C VAL A 37 1.34 -1.03 26.85
N CYS A 38 0.23 -0.40 26.46
CA CYS A 38 -0.41 -0.60 25.17
C CYS A 38 0.06 0.46 24.18
N VAL A 39 0.42 0.05 22.96
CA VAL A 39 0.84 0.97 21.89
C VAL A 39 -0.05 0.81 20.66
N GLU A 40 -0.31 1.91 19.94
CA GLU A 40 -1.06 1.93 18.67
C GLU A 40 -0.24 1.36 17.50
N LEU A 41 0.27 0.14 17.69
CA LEU A 41 1.04 -0.60 16.70
C LEU A 41 0.47 -2.00 16.55
N CYS A 42 0.58 -2.52 15.34
CA CYS A 42 0.38 -3.94 15.06
C CYS A 42 1.73 -4.62 14.85
N GLU A 43 1.78 -5.94 14.96
CA GLU A 43 2.98 -6.78 14.83
C GLU A 43 3.92 -6.38 13.67
N MET A 44 3.33 -6.07 12.51
CA MET A 44 4.08 -5.67 11.32
C MET A 44 4.77 -4.32 11.47
N ARG A 45 4.08 -3.33 12.06
CA ARG A 45 4.64 -2.00 12.29
C ARG A 45 5.62 -2.00 13.45
N TYR A 46 5.36 -2.79 14.50
CA TYR A 46 6.30 -3.03 15.58
C TYR A 46 7.63 -3.57 15.04
N LYS A 47 7.60 -4.66 14.26
CA LYS A 47 8.80 -5.23 13.62
C LYS A 47 9.53 -4.23 12.71
N ALA A 48 8.79 -3.46 11.92
CA ALA A 48 9.40 -2.44 11.06
C ALA A 48 10.09 -1.32 11.87
N MET A 49 9.62 -1.04 13.09
CA MET A 49 10.17 -0.01 13.96
C MET A 49 11.37 -0.51 14.79
N THR A 50 11.35 -1.77 15.23
CA THR A 50 12.39 -2.36 16.08
C THR A 50 13.50 -3.04 15.30
N ASP A 51 13.22 -3.56 14.09
CA ASP A 51 14.16 -4.33 13.29
C ASP A 51 14.70 -3.53 12.10
N ASN A 52 15.72 -2.70 12.36
CA ASN A 52 16.39 -1.88 11.35
C ASN A 52 17.15 -2.71 10.28
N ASN A 53 17.34 -4.02 10.48
CA ASN A 53 18.20 -4.86 9.63
C ASN A 53 17.44 -5.88 8.77
N GLN A 54 16.14 -6.05 8.96
CA GLN A 54 15.39 -7.11 8.28
C GLN A 54 15.40 -6.97 6.75
N TRP A 55 15.29 -5.74 6.22
CA TRP A 55 15.21 -5.49 4.77
C TRP A 55 16.53 -5.71 4.03
N LYS A 56 17.67 -5.51 4.71
CA LYS A 56 19.00 -5.67 4.12
C LYS A 56 19.33 -7.12 3.75
N ASN A 57 18.61 -8.07 4.35
CA ASN A 57 18.84 -9.50 4.19
C ASN A 57 17.75 -10.22 3.38
N LEU A 58 16.77 -9.50 2.82
CA LEU A 58 15.72 -10.14 2.03
C LEU A 58 16.20 -10.44 0.61
N ASP A 59 16.01 -11.69 0.18
CA ASP A 59 16.20 -12.08 -1.22
C ASP A 59 15.09 -11.45 -2.09
N ILE A 60 15.48 -10.42 -2.84
CA ILE A 60 14.63 -9.64 -3.74
C ILE A 60 13.90 -10.55 -4.74
N PHE A 61 14.55 -11.63 -5.20
CA PHE A 61 13.95 -12.56 -6.15
C PHE A 61 12.76 -13.31 -5.52
N GLN A 62 12.88 -13.64 -4.23
CA GLN A 62 11.81 -14.30 -3.49
C GLN A 62 10.60 -13.39 -3.28
N ILE A 63 10.81 -12.09 -3.03
CA ILE A 63 9.73 -11.10 -2.86
C ILE A 63 8.91 -10.95 -4.15
N ILE A 64 9.60 -10.83 -5.29
CA ILE A 64 8.95 -10.68 -6.59
C ILE A 64 8.16 -11.96 -6.93
N ARG A 65 8.75 -13.14 -6.72
CA ARG A 65 8.08 -14.43 -6.94
C ARG A 65 6.83 -14.60 -6.07
N GLN A 66 6.83 -14.07 -4.86
CA GLN A 66 5.70 -14.13 -3.93
C GLN A 66 4.64 -13.03 -4.18
N GLY A 67 4.83 -12.17 -5.19
CA GLY A 67 3.91 -11.06 -5.48
C GLY A 67 3.89 -9.99 -4.38
N LYS A 68 4.92 -9.94 -3.53
CA LYS A 68 5.02 -9.00 -2.39
C LYS A 68 5.71 -7.68 -2.77
N THR A 69 5.98 -7.46 -4.06
CA THR A 69 6.67 -6.26 -4.56
C THR A 69 5.97 -4.96 -4.15
N LEU A 70 4.64 -4.91 -4.25
CA LEU A 70 3.89 -3.72 -3.86
C LEU A 70 4.01 -3.42 -2.36
N PHE A 71 4.07 -4.46 -1.52
CA PHE A 71 4.28 -4.31 -0.08
C PHE A 71 5.69 -3.81 0.23
N LEU A 72 6.71 -4.34 -0.43
CA LEU A 72 8.09 -3.84 -0.30
C LEU A 72 8.17 -2.36 -0.71
N LEU A 73 7.60 -1.99 -1.85
CA LEU A 73 7.59 -0.60 -2.33
C LEU A 73 6.84 0.34 -1.37
N ALA A 74 5.68 -0.09 -0.85
CA ALA A 74 4.94 0.69 0.13
C ALA A 74 5.75 0.93 1.42
N ASN A 75 6.46 -0.09 1.92
CA ASN A 75 7.32 0.07 3.09
C ASN A 75 8.52 0.98 2.79
N LEU A 76 9.17 0.86 1.63
CA LEU A 76 10.28 1.73 1.26
C LEU A 76 9.85 3.19 1.08
N ALA A 77 8.68 3.43 0.47
CA ALA A 77 8.09 4.76 0.36
C ALA A 77 7.78 5.34 1.75
N LEU A 78 7.18 4.53 2.63
CA LEU A 78 6.88 4.92 4.01
C LEU A 78 8.16 5.22 4.81
N SER A 79 9.19 4.37 4.74
CA SER A 79 10.47 4.58 5.43
C SER A 79 11.18 5.84 4.94
N SER A 80 11.12 6.15 3.65
CA SER A 80 11.69 7.40 3.13
C SER A 80 10.89 8.63 3.50
N PHE A 81 9.55 8.54 3.49
CA PHE A 81 8.71 9.60 4.01
C PHE A 81 9.05 9.87 5.48
N GLN A 82 9.17 8.81 6.29
CA GLN A 82 9.56 8.90 7.70
C GLN A 82 10.95 9.52 7.89
N LYS A 83 11.93 9.16 7.05
CA LYS A 83 13.28 9.75 7.07
C LYS A 83 13.25 11.25 6.75
N LYS A 84 12.54 11.65 5.67
CA LYS A 84 12.40 13.04 5.24
C LYS A 84 11.69 13.90 6.29
N MET A 85 10.63 13.37 6.91
CA MET A 85 9.92 14.05 7.99
C MET A 85 10.78 14.15 9.25
N GLY A 86 11.53 13.10 9.59
CA GLY A 86 12.44 13.12 10.74
C GLY A 86 13.59 14.12 10.61
N GLU A 87 14.13 14.30 9.40
CA GLU A 87 15.16 15.30 9.11
C GLU A 87 14.62 16.74 9.18
N LYS A 88 13.39 17.00 8.70
CA LYS A 88 12.76 18.33 8.76
C LYS A 88 12.21 18.71 10.14
N LEU A 89 11.75 17.74 10.92
CA LEU A 89 11.03 17.99 12.18
C LEU A 89 11.88 17.74 13.43
N GLY A 90 13.11 17.23 13.27
CA GLY A 90 14.02 16.89 14.38
C GLY A 90 13.60 15.66 15.20
N VAL A 91 12.39 15.14 14.99
CA VAL A 91 11.81 13.99 15.68
C VAL A 91 11.36 12.97 14.65
N LYS A 92 11.81 11.72 14.79
CA LYS A 92 11.41 10.63 13.90
C LYS A 92 9.92 10.31 14.11
N PRO A 93 9.11 10.20 13.04
CA PRO A 93 7.73 9.76 13.18
C PRO A 93 7.62 8.44 13.94
N GLY A 94 6.75 8.38 14.95
CA GLY A 94 6.61 7.19 15.79
C GLY A 94 7.56 7.13 16.99
N ALA A 95 8.34 8.19 17.27
CA ALA A 95 9.25 8.25 18.41
C ALA A 95 8.54 8.05 19.76
N GLU A 96 7.30 8.54 19.88
CA GLU A 96 6.45 8.37 21.06
C GLU A 96 6.07 6.90 21.31
N MET A 97 5.85 6.13 20.24
CA MET A 97 5.61 4.68 20.37
C MET A 97 6.90 3.94 20.71
N LYS A 98 8.03 4.36 20.13
CA LYS A 98 9.34 3.77 20.42
C LYS A 98 9.74 3.95 21.88
N ILE A 99 9.61 5.15 22.43
CA ILE A 99 9.93 5.40 23.84
C ILE A 99 8.98 4.62 24.76
N ALA A 100 7.70 4.46 24.39
CA ALA A 100 6.76 3.64 25.15
C ALA A 100 7.19 2.17 25.22
N ILE A 101 7.64 1.61 24.10
CA ILE A 101 8.20 0.24 24.01
C ILE A 101 9.43 0.11 24.91
N GLU A 102 10.41 1.02 24.76
CA GLU A 102 11.66 0.99 25.53
C GLU A 102 11.39 1.09 27.04
N LYS A 103 10.44 1.94 27.46
CA LYS A 103 10.08 2.09 28.87
C LYS A 103 9.34 0.89 29.41
N ALA A 104 8.44 0.28 28.62
CA ALA A 104 7.76 -0.96 29.00
C ALA A 104 8.77 -2.07 29.29
N GLU A 105 9.75 -2.26 28.40
CA GLU A 105 10.84 -3.24 28.60
C GLU A 105 11.69 -2.91 29.83
N LYS A 106 12.01 -1.64 30.06
CA LYS A 106 12.84 -1.20 31.20
C LYS A 106 12.17 -1.45 32.56
N ILE A 107 10.86 -1.35 32.64
CA ILE A 107 10.10 -1.56 33.90
C ILE A 107 9.49 -2.96 34.00
N ASP A 108 9.78 -3.86 33.05
CA ASP A 108 9.23 -5.21 32.96
C ASP A 108 7.68 -5.24 32.88
N ALA A 109 7.09 -4.25 32.21
CA ALA A 109 5.66 -4.19 31.94
C ALA A 109 5.30 -5.03 30.70
N GLU A 110 4.11 -5.62 30.67
CA GLU A 110 3.61 -6.33 29.49
C GLU A 110 3.35 -5.34 28.35
N LEU A 111 4.12 -5.48 27.26
CA LEU A 111 3.90 -4.72 26.03
C LEU A 111 2.73 -5.32 25.24
N VAL A 112 1.69 -4.51 25.00
CA VAL A 112 0.51 -4.90 24.23
C VAL A 112 0.47 -4.12 22.91
N LEU A 113 0.57 -4.83 21.79
CA LEU A 113 0.36 -4.28 20.46
C LEU A 113 -1.14 -4.16 20.19
N ALA A 114 -1.71 -2.99 20.51
CA ALA A 114 -3.15 -2.84 20.64
C ALA A 114 -3.87 -2.58 19.31
N ASP A 115 -3.15 -2.39 18.20
CA ASP A 115 -3.76 -2.00 16.93
C ASP A 115 -3.91 -3.16 15.95
N ARG A 116 -4.88 -3.01 15.04
CA ARG A 116 -5.19 -3.96 13.99
C ARG A 116 -4.07 -4.05 12.96
N ASN A 117 -3.97 -5.22 12.33
CA ASN A 117 -3.13 -5.43 11.16
C ASN A 117 -3.38 -4.35 10.09
N VAL A 118 -2.31 -3.62 9.72
CA VAL A 118 -2.38 -2.50 8.78
C VAL A 118 -2.84 -2.93 7.38
N GLN A 119 -2.50 -4.14 6.95
CA GLN A 119 -2.96 -4.66 5.66
C GLN A 119 -4.46 -4.94 5.66
N ALA A 120 -4.99 -5.45 6.78
CA ALA A 120 -6.42 -5.67 6.93
C ALA A 120 -7.16 -4.32 6.88
N THR A 121 -6.70 -3.32 7.64
CA THR A 121 -7.22 -1.95 7.60
C THR A 121 -7.24 -1.40 6.18
N LEU A 122 -6.08 -1.34 5.50
CA LEU A 122 -5.97 -0.77 4.15
C LEU A 122 -6.84 -1.52 3.12
N LYS A 123 -6.90 -2.85 3.18
CA LYS A 123 -7.74 -3.64 2.27
C LYS A 123 -9.22 -3.42 2.53
N ARG A 124 -9.65 -3.31 3.79
CA ARG A 124 -11.05 -3.01 4.16
C ARG A 124 -11.43 -1.62 3.70
N THR A 125 -10.61 -0.61 3.99
CA THR A 125 -10.78 0.76 3.50
C THR A 125 -10.92 0.77 1.98
N TRP A 126 -9.98 0.17 1.25
CA TRP A 126 -10.04 0.14 -0.21
C TRP A 126 -11.26 -0.61 -0.75
N ARG A 127 -11.70 -1.68 -0.08
CA ARG A 127 -12.90 -2.43 -0.50
C ARG A 127 -14.19 -1.67 -0.23
N ASN A 128 -14.23 -0.83 0.81
CA ASN A 128 -15.40 -0.05 1.20
C ASN A 128 -15.66 1.16 0.29
N ILE A 129 -14.63 1.69 -0.39
CA ILE A 129 -14.79 2.84 -1.29
C ILE A 129 -15.53 2.43 -2.58
N PRO A 130 -16.64 3.13 -2.95
CA PRO A 130 -17.31 2.96 -4.25
C PRO A 130 -16.38 3.25 -5.43
N PHE A 131 -16.60 2.60 -6.58
CA PHE A 131 -15.70 2.70 -7.74
C PHE A 131 -15.45 4.14 -8.20
N LEU A 132 -16.49 4.99 -8.29
CA LEU A 132 -16.32 6.39 -8.69
C LEU A 132 -15.46 7.18 -7.69
N LYS A 133 -15.67 6.98 -6.39
CA LYS A 133 -14.88 7.64 -5.34
C LYS A 133 -13.42 7.15 -5.34
N LYS A 134 -13.15 5.90 -5.75
CA LYS A 134 -11.76 5.42 -5.93
C LYS A 134 -11.01 6.23 -6.96
N ILE A 135 -11.67 6.59 -8.07
CA ILE A 135 -11.05 7.43 -9.11
C ILE A 135 -10.72 8.81 -8.53
N THR A 136 -11.63 9.42 -7.77
CA THR A 136 -11.40 10.71 -7.09
C THR A 136 -10.22 10.64 -6.12
N VAL A 137 -10.18 9.61 -5.27
CA VAL A 137 -9.07 9.41 -4.31
C VAL A 137 -7.74 9.21 -5.03
N LEU A 138 -7.71 8.39 -6.09
CA LEU A 138 -6.50 8.19 -6.90
C LEU A 138 -6.07 9.49 -7.60
N GLY A 139 -7.02 10.27 -8.10
CA GLY A 139 -6.77 11.57 -8.71
C GLY A 139 -6.15 12.56 -7.73
N GLY A 140 -6.73 12.70 -6.53
CA GLY A 140 -6.19 13.59 -5.50
C GLY A 140 -4.81 13.15 -4.99
N LEU A 141 -4.58 11.84 -4.83
CA LEU A 141 -3.25 11.32 -4.50
C LEU A 141 -2.21 11.59 -5.60
N PHE A 142 -2.62 11.45 -6.87
CA PHE A 142 -1.77 11.78 -8.01
C PHE A 142 -1.42 13.26 -8.00
N GLU A 143 -2.42 14.14 -7.88
CA GLU A 143 -2.25 15.60 -7.79
C GLU A 143 -1.29 15.99 -6.65
N SER A 144 -1.49 15.43 -5.45
CA SER A 144 -0.60 15.66 -4.29
C SER A 144 0.84 15.20 -4.54
N PHE A 145 1.06 14.17 -5.35
CA PHE A 145 2.40 13.69 -5.68
C PHE A 145 3.15 14.61 -6.65
N PHE A 146 2.42 15.37 -7.48
CA PHE A 146 2.99 16.34 -8.43
C PHE A 146 2.92 17.79 -7.89
N ALA A 147 2.23 18.00 -6.78
CA ALA A 147 2.23 19.26 -6.06
C ALA A 147 3.59 19.43 -5.35
N ASP A 148 4.41 20.35 -5.86
CA ASP A 148 5.67 20.75 -5.24
C ASP A 148 5.36 21.82 -4.16
N GLU A 149 4.61 21.43 -3.14
CA GLU A 149 4.28 22.32 -2.03
C GLU A 149 5.39 22.23 -0.96
N GLU A 150 6.25 23.24 -0.95
CA GLU A 150 7.11 23.51 0.20
C GLU A 150 6.23 24.00 1.37
N LEU A 151 5.92 23.09 2.29
CA LEU A 151 5.28 23.44 3.56
C LEU A 151 6.13 24.49 4.29
N SER A 152 5.53 25.62 4.63
CA SER A 152 6.17 26.68 5.42
C SER A 152 6.44 26.20 6.86
N GLU A 153 7.42 26.81 7.55
CA GLU A 153 7.68 26.50 8.97
C GLU A 153 6.45 26.73 9.85
N GLU A 154 5.63 27.74 9.56
CA GLU A 154 4.38 28.00 10.29
C GLU A 154 3.35 26.88 10.09
N GLU A 155 3.23 26.33 8.88
CA GLU A 155 2.34 25.19 8.61
C GLU A 155 2.86 23.91 9.29
N LEU A 156 4.17 23.69 9.30
CA LEU A 156 4.79 22.57 10.00
C LEU A 156 4.57 22.63 11.51
N GLU A 157 4.71 23.81 12.13
CA GLU A 157 4.43 24.00 13.55
C GLU A 157 2.96 23.77 13.87
N LYS A 158 2.04 24.28 13.04
CA LYS A 158 0.59 24.00 13.19
C LYS A 158 0.29 22.50 13.10
N MET A 159 0.96 21.75 12.22
CA MET A 159 0.77 20.29 12.13
C MET A 159 1.29 19.52 13.35
N LYS A 160 2.19 20.07 14.16
CA LYS A 160 2.65 19.45 15.42
C LYS A 160 1.62 19.57 16.55
N GLU A 161 0.64 20.45 16.41
CA GLU A 161 -0.43 20.62 17.40
C GLU A 161 -1.42 19.45 17.34
N LYS A 162 -1.70 18.84 18.51
CA LYS A 162 -2.61 17.69 18.64
C LYS A 162 -4.02 17.99 18.08
N ASP A 163 -4.46 19.24 18.19
CA ASP A 163 -5.82 19.65 17.84
C ASP A 163 -6.00 19.91 16.32
N GLN A 164 -4.94 20.32 15.60
CA GLN A 164 -4.99 20.59 14.16
C GLN A 164 -5.06 19.31 13.33
N VAL A 165 -4.31 18.27 13.71
CA VAL A 165 -4.40 16.98 13.02
C VAL A 165 -5.80 16.38 13.20
N SER A 166 -6.38 16.54 14.38
CA SER A 166 -7.74 16.07 14.68
C SER A 166 -8.80 16.80 13.84
N SER A 167 -8.68 18.13 13.66
CA SER A 167 -9.63 18.92 12.86
C SER A 167 -9.62 18.53 11.38
N ILE A 168 -8.44 18.38 10.78
CA ILE A 168 -8.28 17.93 9.38
C ILE A 168 -8.88 16.53 9.19
N MET A 169 -8.62 15.61 10.12
CA MET A 169 -9.17 14.26 10.05
C MET A 169 -10.69 14.26 10.18
N LYS A 170 -11.26 15.14 11.02
CA LYS A 170 -12.73 15.30 11.17
C LYS A 170 -13.38 15.88 9.91
N GLU A 171 -12.72 16.79 9.19
CA GLU A 171 -13.23 17.31 7.92
C GLU A 171 -13.18 16.26 6.81
N PHE A 172 -12.06 15.55 6.69
CA PHE A 172 -11.90 14.46 5.74
C PHE A 172 -12.91 13.32 5.96
N ALA A 173 -13.15 12.99 7.23
CA ALA A 173 -14.15 12.03 7.68
C ALA A 173 -15.56 12.35 7.17
N LYS A 174 -15.97 13.62 7.19
CA LYS A 174 -17.30 14.07 6.69
C LYS A 174 -17.45 13.88 5.18
N GLU A 175 -16.40 14.13 4.41
CA GLU A 175 -16.42 14.03 2.95
C GLU A 175 -16.37 12.57 2.44
N LEU A 176 -15.68 11.70 3.19
CA LEU A 176 -15.46 10.30 2.80
C LEU A 176 -15.81 9.30 3.92
N PRO A 177 -17.10 9.15 4.29
CA PRO A 177 -17.52 8.19 5.32
C PRO A 177 -17.10 6.74 5.02
N SER A 178 -17.08 6.37 3.73
CA SER A 178 -16.61 5.06 3.27
C SER A 178 -15.13 4.77 3.60
N ILE A 179 -14.34 5.81 3.86
CA ILE A 179 -12.95 5.70 4.31
C ILE A 179 -12.89 5.72 5.84
N GLN A 180 -13.64 6.63 6.46
CA GLN A 180 -13.63 6.83 7.90
C GLN A 180 -13.93 5.53 8.67
N GLU A 181 -15.01 4.82 8.32
CA GLU A 181 -15.43 3.66 9.10
C GLU A 181 -14.34 2.58 9.20
N PRO A 182 -13.74 2.08 8.09
CA PRO A 182 -12.68 1.09 8.21
C PRO A 182 -11.34 1.66 8.67
N LEU A 183 -11.04 2.93 8.37
CA LEU A 183 -9.72 3.52 8.67
C LEU A 183 -9.62 4.08 10.09
N ILE A 184 -10.74 4.46 10.71
CA ILE A 184 -10.79 5.11 12.02
C ILE A 184 -11.73 4.33 12.95
N ASP A 185 -13.04 4.29 12.68
CA ASP A 185 -14.02 3.78 13.66
C ASP A 185 -13.84 2.28 13.99
N GLU A 186 -13.49 1.46 13.01
CA GLU A 186 -13.11 0.05 13.22
C GLU A 186 -11.81 -0.09 14.02
N ARG A 187 -10.85 0.82 13.83
CA ARG A 187 -9.59 0.82 14.59
C ARG A 187 -9.82 1.27 16.01
N ASP A 188 -10.66 2.28 16.24
CA ASP A 188 -11.02 2.77 17.57
C ASP A 188 -11.66 1.66 18.42
N ARG A 189 -12.58 0.90 17.80
CA ARG A 189 -13.16 -0.31 18.40
C ARG A 189 -12.07 -1.35 18.72
N TYR A 190 -11.21 -1.65 17.76
CA TYR A 190 -10.13 -2.64 17.95
C TYR A 190 -9.15 -2.22 19.05
N LEU A 191 -8.72 -0.96 19.06
CA LEU A 191 -7.80 -0.36 20.02
C LEU A 191 -8.37 -0.46 21.43
N MET A 192 -9.60 0.05 21.62
CA MET A 192 -10.20 0.06 22.96
C MET A 192 -10.39 -1.36 23.49
N ALA A 193 -10.93 -2.27 22.67
CA ALA A 193 -11.13 -3.66 23.07
C ALA A 193 -9.82 -4.42 23.33
N SER A 194 -8.73 -4.09 22.63
CA SER A 194 -7.40 -4.66 22.89
C SER A 194 -6.81 -4.13 24.20
N ILE A 195 -6.98 -2.83 24.48
CA ILE A 195 -6.52 -2.19 25.72
C ILE A 195 -7.28 -2.73 26.95
N GLU A 196 -8.59 -2.95 26.86
CA GLU A 196 -9.38 -3.53 27.97
C GLU A 196 -8.95 -4.97 28.32
N LYS A 197 -8.40 -5.70 27.34
CA LYS A 197 -7.88 -7.06 27.51
C LYS A 197 -6.46 -7.11 28.08
N ALA A 198 -5.73 -6.00 28.14
CA ALA A 198 -4.39 -5.93 28.72
C ALA A 198 -4.39 -6.36 30.20
N LYS A 199 -3.31 -6.98 30.67
CA LYS A 199 -3.25 -7.56 32.02
C LYS A 199 -2.86 -6.51 33.08
N GLY A 200 -3.04 -6.89 34.34
CA GLY A 200 -2.68 -6.07 35.49
C GLY A 200 -3.67 -4.95 35.82
N PRO A 201 -3.53 -4.34 37.01
CA PRO A 201 -4.40 -3.27 37.50
C PRO A 201 -4.13 -1.89 36.90
N LYS A 202 -2.89 -1.57 36.50
CA LYS A 202 -2.55 -0.26 35.91
C LYS A 202 -2.12 -0.42 34.46
N ILE A 203 -2.86 0.19 33.55
CA ILE A 203 -2.59 0.13 32.10
C ILE A 203 -2.33 1.53 31.58
N VAL A 204 -1.21 1.74 30.88
CA VAL A 204 -0.97 2.96 30.10
C VAL A 204 -1.17 2.63 28.63
N ALA A 205 -1.96 3.43 27.91
CA ALA A 205 -2.18 3.28 26.47
C ALA A 205 -1.69 4.52 25.73
N VAL A 206 -0.69 4.34 24.86
CA VAL A 206 -0.11 5.38 24.01
C VAL A 206 -0.72 5.28 22.62
N VAL A 207 -1.51 6.29 22.25
CA VAL A 207 -2.29 6.33 21.02
C VAL A 207 -2.21 7.70 20.37
N GLY A 208 -2.44 7.79 19.06
CA GLY A 208 -2.58 9.04 18.34
C GLY A 208 -3.75 9.87 18.89
N ALA A 209 -3.57 11.18 19.02
CA ALA A 209 -4.57 12.07 19.60
C ALA A 209 -5.93 12.01 18.88
N GLY A 210 -5.94 11.77 17.57
CA GLY A 210 -7.15 11.62 16.77
C GLY A 210 -8.02 10.39 17.13
N HIS A 211 -7.44 9.37 17.77
CA HIS A 211 -8.16 8.14 18.14
C HIS A 211 -8.78 8.23 19.55
N VAL A 212 -8.30 9.11 20.42
CA VAL A 212 -8.68 9.14 21.85
C VAL A 212 -10.18 9.33 22.05
N GLU A 213 -10.80 10.32 21.39
CA GLU A 213 -12.23 10.58 21.54
C GLU A 213 -13.08 9.40 21.05
N GLY A 214 -12.76 8.87 19.86
CA GLY A 214 -13.51 7.78 19.25
C GLY A 214 -13.36 6.46 20.02
N MET A 215 -12.14 6.06 20.38
CA MET A 215 -11.89 4.82 21.11
C MET A 215 -12.54 4.81 22.51
N THR A 216 -12.48 5.94 23.23
CA THR A 216 -13.02 6.00 24.60
C THR A 216 -14.55 5.90 24.62
N SER A 217 -15.21 6.28 23.53
CA SER A 217 -16.65 6.06 23.35
C SER A 217 -17.05 4.58 23.29
N TYR A 218 -16.08 3.67 23.06
CA TYR A 218 -16.28 2.22 23.02
C TYR A 218 -15.91 1.50 24.32
N PHE A 219 -15.44 2.23 25.33
CA PHE A 219 -15.03 1.64 26.61
C PHE A 219 -16.16 0.85 27.27
N GLY A 220 -15.88 -0.39 27.67
CA GLY A 220 -16.83 -1.29 28.33
C GLY A 220 -17.84 -1.95 27.39
N LYS A 221 -17.75 -1.74 26.08
CA LYS A 221 -18.59 -2.42 25.09
C LYS A 221 -17.98 -3.77 24.71
N ASP A 222 -18.85 -4.75 24.45
CA ASP A 222 -18.42 -6.04 23.92
C ASP A 222 -18.14 -5.90 22.42
N ILE A 223 -16.88 -6.14 22.03
CA ILE A 223 -16.38 -5.94 20.67
C ILE A 223 -15.66 -7.22 20.24
N ASP A 224 -16.12 -7.78 19.12
CA ASP A 224 -15.46 -8.90 18.48
C ASP A 224 -14.23 -8.43 17.68
N LEU A 225 -13.04 -8.76 18.20
CA LEU A 225 -11.77 -8.44 17.53
C LEU A 225 -11.54 -9.30 16.27
N GLU A 226 -12.10 -10.50 16.21
CA GLU A 226 -11.93 -11.40 15.06
C GLU A 226 -12.65 -10.84 13.84
N GLU A 227 -13.90 -10.39 14.00
CA GLU A 227 -14.68 -9.75 12.94
C GLU A 227 -13.93 -8.56 12.33
N LEU A 228 -13.33 -7.72 13.18
CA LEU A 228 -12.56 -6.55 12.75
C LEU A 228 -11.25 -6.93 12.03
N THR A 229 -10.75 -8.14 12.23
CA THR A 229 -9.50 -8.64 11.60
C THR A 229 -9.74 -9.31 10.25
N VAL A 230 -10.94 -9.85 10.01
CA VAL A 230 -11.28 -10.53 8.75
C VAL A 230 -11.32 -9.54 7.60
N ILE A 231 -10.76 -9.92 6.44
CA ILE A 231 -10.79 -9.11 5.22
C ILE A 231 -11.94 -9.60 4.33
N PRO A 232 -12.99 -8.79 4.07
CA PRO A 232 -14.18 -9.23 3.34
C PRO A 232 -13.81 -9.63 1.90
N PRO A 233 -14.25 -10.79 1.37
CA PRO A 233 -13.78 -11.32 0.09
C PRO A 233 -14.02 -10.36 -1.09
N PRO A 234 -13.18 -10.39 -2.15
CA PRO A 234 -13.40 -9.55 -3.33
C PRO A 234 -14.73 -9.89 -4.01
N SER A 235 -15.34 -8.91 -4.66
CA SER A 235 -16.58 -9.12 -5.40
C SER A 235 -16.37 -10.15 -6.52
N LYS A 236 -17.18 -11.22 -6.49
CA LYS A 236 -17.15 -12.31 -7.49
C LYS A 236 -17.41 -11.80 -8.90
N TRP A 237 -18.22 -10.75 -9.05
CA TRP A 237 -18.54 -10.12 -10.34
C TRP A 237 -17.32 -9.49 -11.02
N LEU A 238 -16.47 -8.77 -10.27
CA LEU A 238 -15.21 -8.26 -10.83
C LEU A 238 -14.27 -9.41 -11.25
N GLY A 239 -14.34 -10.54 -10.55
CA GLY A 239 -13.63 -11.76 -10.92
C GLY A 239 -14.10 -12.38 -12.23
N LEU A 240 -15.36 -12.18 -12.63
CA LEU A 240 -15.94 -12.65 -13.89
C LEU A 240 -15.71 -11.66 -15.04
N LEU A 241 -15.82 -10.35 -14.79
CA LEU A 241 -15.64 -9.30 -15.81
C LEU A 241 -14.29 -9.40 -16.54
N LYS A 242 -13.21 -9.75 -15.82
CA LYS A 242 -11.88 -9.91 -16.42
C LYS A 242 -11.77 -11.02 -17.47
N TRP A 243 -12.74 -11.95 -17.52
CA TRP A 243 -12.78 -13.01 -18.53
C TRP A 243 -13.58 -12.64 -19.78
N ILE A 244 -14.29 -11.51 -19.79
CA ILE A 244 -15.10 -11.09 -20.93
C ILE A 244 -14.24 -10.94 -22.18
N ILE A 245 -13.15 -10.17 -22.11
CA ILE A 245 -12.29 -9.91 -23.26
C ILE A 245 -11.65 -11.21 -23.80
N PRO A 246 -10.99 -12.06 -22.99
CA PRO A 246 -10.49 -13.35 -23.46
C PRO A 246 -11.57 -14.23 -24.10
N THR A 247 -12.75 -14.30 -23.48
CA THR A 247 -13.85 -15.12 -23.99
C THR A 247 -14.35 -14.61 -25.33
N LEU A 248 -14.54 -13.29 -25.48
CA LEU A 248 -14.95 -12.70 -26.75
C LEU A 248 -13.93 -12.94 -27.86
N VAL A 249 -12.64 -12.81 -27.58
CA VAL A 249 -11.59 -13.05 -28.58
C VAL A 249 -11.53 -14.53 -28.96
N LEU A 250 -11.63 -15.45 -28.01
CA LEU A 250 -11.67 -16.90 -28.29
C LEU A 250 -12.92 -17.30 -29.07
N LEU A 251 -14.08 -16.70 -28.77
CA LEU A 251 -15.31 -16.90 -29.53
C LEU A 251 -15.18 -16.36 -30.96
N ALA A 252 -14.55 -15.19 -31.13
CA ALA A 252 -14.27 -14.64 -32.46
C ALA A 252 -13.41 -15.62 -33.29
N PHE A 253 -12.30 -16.13 -32.73
CA PHE A 253 -11.47 -17.13 -33.43
C PHE A 253 -12.22 -18.42 -33.71
N SER A 254 -13.02 -18.92 -32.76
CA SER A 254 -13.80 -20.14 -32.93
C SER A 254 -14.83 -19.98 -34.06
N TYR A 255 -15.55 -18.85 -34.08
CA TYR A 255 -16.50 -18.54 -35.13
C TYR A 255 -15.81 -18.36 -36.49
N GLY A 256 -14.65 -17.68 -36.52
CA GLY A 256 -13.80 -17.56 -37.69
C GLY A 256 -13.43 -18.93 -38.28
N TYR A 257 -13.00 -19.86 -37.44
CA TYR A 257 -12.63 -21.22 -37.81
C TYR A 257 -13.78 -22.03 -38.42
N PHE A 258 -15.00 -21.92 -37.88
CA PHE A 258 -16.14 -22.69 -38.37
C PHE A 258 -16.81 -22.10 -39.62
N LYS A 259 -16.63 -20.81 -39.90
CA LYS A 259 -17.38 -20.10 -40.95
C LYS A 259 -16.55 -19.74 -42.18
N TYR A 260 -15.24 -19.54 -42.05
CA TYR A 260 -14.39 -19.05 -43.13
C TYR A 260 -13.27 -20.04 -43.47
N GLU A 261 -12.75 -19.97 -44.70
CA GLU A 261 -11.60 -20.76 -45.15
C GLU A 261 -10.32 -20.38 -44.40
N ASP A 262 -9.32 -21.28 -44.38
CA ASP A 262 -8.09 -21.18 -43.57
C ASP A 262 -7.35 -19.84 -43.68
N SER A 263 -7.41 -19.16 -44.83
CA SER A 263 -6.79 -17.85 -45.06
C SER A 263 -7.32 -16.76 -44.12
N THR A 264 -8.63 -16.80 -43.79
CA THR A 264 -9.28 -15.79 -42.94
C THR A 264 -8.90 -15.96 -41.46
N LEU A 265 -8.70 -17.20 -41.01
CA LEU A 265 -8.24 -17.47 -39.64
C LEU A 265 -6.84 -16.91 -39.39
N VAL A 266 -5.94 -17.05 -40.37
CA VAL A 266 -4.58 -16.51 -40.30
C VAL A 266 -4.62 -14.99 -40.17
N ASP A 267 -5.45 -14.32 -40.96
CA ASP A 267 -5.61 -12.85 -40.90
C ASP A 267 -6.16 -12.39 -39.55
N MET A 268 -7.12 -13.13 -38.98
CA MET A 268 -7.64 -12.85 -37.64
C MET A 268 -6.58 -13.06 -36.54
N LEU A 269 -5.80 -14.14 -36.63
CA LEU A 269 -4.69 -14.37 -35.70
C LEU A 269 -3.64 -13.26 -35.81
N GLN A 270 -3.32 -12.81 -37.02
CA GLN A 270 -2.43 -11.66 -37.24
C GLN A 270 -3.00 -10.37 -36.63
N ALA A 271 -4.30 -10.13 -36.81
CA ALA A 271 -5.00 -8.98 -36.25
C ALA A 271 -4.91 -8.91 -34.72
N TRP A 272 -4.86 -10.06 -34.05
CA TRP A 272 -4.62 -10.13 -32.60
C TRP A 272 -3.14 -10.05 -32.23
N ILE A 273 -2.30 -10.88 -32.86
CA ILE A 273 -0.91 -11.09 -32.46
C ILE A 273 -0.07 -9.85 -32.75
N LEU A 274 -0.18 -9.25 -33.95
CA LEU A 274 0.71 -8.17 -34.37
C LEU A 274 0.57 -6.92 -33.50
N PRO A 275 -0.62 -6.36 -33.24
CA PRO A 275 -0.74 -5.19 -32.38
C PRO A 275 -0.23 -5.46 -30.95
N ASN A 276 -0.59 -6.61 -30.36
CA ASN A 276 -0.12 -7.00 -29.03
C ASN A 276 1.42 -7.09 -28.97
N ALA A 277 2.04 -7.74 -29.94
CA ALA A 277 3.48 -7.96 -29.99
C ALA A 277 4.25 -6.65 -30.25
N ILE A 278 3.83 -5.88 -31.25
CA ILE A 278 4.52 -4.66 -31.69
C ILE A 278 4.45 -3.57 -30.64
N PHE A 279 3.26 -3.25 -30.12
CA PHE A 279 3.13 -2.16 -29.14
C PHE A 279 3.80 -2.50 -27.80
N ALA A 280 3.70 -3.75 -27.33
CA ALA A 280 4.42 -4.16 -26.13
C ALA A 280 5.93 -4.06 -26.30
N ALA A 281 6.48 -4.54 -27.43
CA ALA A 281 7.91 -4.44 -27.73
C ALA A 281 8.36 -2.98 -27.89
N LEU A 282 7.60 -2.16 -28.60
CA LEU A 282 7.89 -0.75 -28.84
C LEU A 282 7.92 0.06 -27.54
N LEU A 283 6.89 -0.05 -26.68
CA LEU A 283 6.88 0.67 -25.42
C LEU A 283 7.97 0.15 -24.46
N THR A 284 8.30 -1.15 -24.50
CA THR A 284 9.44 -1.71 -23.77
C THR A 284 10.76 -1.09 -24.23
N LEU A 285 10.95 -0.93 -25.53
CA LEU A 285 12.13 -0.28 -26.12
C LEU A 285 12.22 1.20 -25.72
N LEU A 286 11.12 1.95 -25.83
CA LEU A 286 11.05 3.36 -25.43
C LEU A 286 11.32 3.54 -23.93
N ALA A 287 10.83 2.60 -23.12
CA ALA A 287 11.15 2.50 -21.69
C ALA A 287 12.55 1.97 -21.40
N GLY A 288 13.44 1.88 -22.41
CA GLY A 288 14.85 1.48 -22.31
C GLY A 288 15.07 0.10 -21.73
N GLY A 289 14.16 -0.84 -22.03
CA GLY A 289 14.30 -2.25 -21.69
C GLY A 289 15.48 -2.90 -22.39
N LYS A 290 16.06 -3.93 -21.77
CA LYS A 290 17.12 -4.71 -22.40
C LYS A 290 16.58 -5.50 -23.60
N VAL A 291 17.45 -5.85 -24.53
CA VAL A 291 17.10 -6.57 -25.77
C VAL A 291 16.25 -7.81 -25.48
N LEU A 292 16.64 -8.63 -24.51
CA LEU A 292 15.89 -9.83 -24.16
C LEU A 292 14.50 -9.52 -23.57
N SER A 293 14.33 -8.40 -22.87
CA SER A 293 13.04 -7.94 -22.37
C SER A 293 12.13 -7.43 -23.48
N ILE A 294 12.69 -6.80 -24.50
CA ILE A 294 11.94 -6.40 -25.72
C ILE A 294 11.45 -7.65 -26.47
N ILE A 295 12.32 -8.64 -26.65
CA ILE A 295 11.96 -9.94 -27.24
C ILE A 295 10.89 -10.64 -26.41
N THR A 296 11.05 -10.63 -25.08
CA THR A 296 10.07 -11.20 -24.15
C THR A 296 8.72 -10.50 -24.30
N ALA A 297 8.69 -9.16 -24.39
CA ALA A 297 7.45 -8.41 -24.57
C ALA A 297 6.74 -8.78 -25.87
N PHE A 298 7.50 -8.93 -26.96
CA PHE A 298 6.98 -9.31 -28.28
C PHE A 298 6.24 -10.65 -28.24
N PHE A 299 6.83 -11.68 -27.62
CA PHE A 299 6.23 -13.02 -27.58
C PHE A 299 5.23 -13.22 -26.43
N ALA A 300 5.46 -12.60 -25.27
CA ALA A 300 4.61 -12.79 -24.11
C ALA A 300 3.27 -12.05 -24.28
N SER A 301 3.28 -10.86 -24.88
CA SER A 301 2.09 -9.99 -24.93
C SER A 301 0.86 -10.66 -25.57
N PRO A 302 0.92 -11.27 -26.77
CA PRO A 302 -0.25 -11.88 -27.41
C PRO A 302 -0.92 -13.01 -26.61
N VAL A 303 -0.14 -13.72 -25.80
CA VAL A 303 -0.60 -14.83 -24.96
C VAL A 303 -1.12 -14.32 -23.62
N THR A 304 -0.38 -13.39 -23.01
CA THR A 304 -0.72 -12.84 -21.69
C THR A 304 -1.95 -11.93 -21.75
N SER A 305 -2.20 -11.23 -22.86
CA SER A 305 -3.42 -10.43 -23.03
C SER A 305 -4.71 -11.26 -23.08
N LEU A 306 -4.62 -12.57 -23.33
CA LEU A 306 -5.74 -13.52 -23.21
C LEU A 306 -5.83 -14.18 -21.83
N ASN A 307 -4.90 -13.88 -20.92
CA ASN A 307 -4.88 -14.45 -19.58
C ASN A 307 -4.98 -13.34 -18.51
N PRO A 308 -6.16 -13.15 -17.89
CA PRO A 308 -6.34 -12.10 -16.90
C PRO A 308 -5.55 -12.31 -15.60
N MET A 309 -4.85 -13.44 -15.44
CA MET A 309 -3.97 -13.72 -14.30
C MET A 309 -2.50 -13.42 -14.58
N LEU A 310 -2.10 -13.29 -15.85
CA LEU A 310 -0.71 -13.10 -16.25
C LEU A 310 -0.62 -11.89 -17.18
N GLY A 311 -0.02 -10.79 -16.72
CA GLY A 311 0.21 -9.61 -17.56
C GLY A 311 1.56 -9.66 -18.28
N ALA A 312 1.63 -9.09 -19.48
CA ALA A 312 2.88 -8.99 -20.26
C ALA A 312 4.02 -8.38 -19.43
N GLY A 313 3.72 -7.29 -18.70
CA GLY A 313 4.72 -6.64 -17.86
C GLY A 313 5.21 -7.46 -16.69
N MET A 314 4.45 -8.43 -16.16
CA MET A 314 4.96 -9.30 -15.10
C MET A 314 6.09 -10.19 -15.64
N VAL A 315 5.90 -10.77 -16.83
CA VAL A 315 6.90 -11.63 -17.48
C VAL A 315 8.11 -10.80 -17.91
N VAL A 316 7.88 -9.66 -18.56
CA VAL A 316 8.92 -8.73 -19.02
C VAL A 316 9.70 -8.15 -17.84
N GLY A 317 9.01 -7.77 -16.77
CA GLY A 317 9.60 -7.26 -15.54
C GLY A 317 10.48 -8.27 -14.82
N LEU A 318 10.07 -9.54 -14.77
CA LEU A 318 10.90 -10.63 -14.25
C LEU A 318 12.20 -10.80 -15.04
N VAL A 319 12.11 -10.80 -16.37
CA VAL A 319 13.28 -10.89 -17.26
C VAL A 319 14.17 -9.67 -17.10
N GLU A 320 13.60 -8.46 -17.08
CA GLU A 320 14.35 -7.22 -16.90
C GLU A 320 15.05 -7.17 -15.53
N ALA A 321 14.37 -7.60 -14.46
CA ALA A 321 14.94 -7.70 -13.12
C ALA A 321 16.08 -8.71 -13.07
N TRP A 322 15.91 -9.88 -13.70
CA TRP A 322 16.95 -10.91 -13.78
C TRP A 322 18.20 -10.40 -14.51
N LEU A 323 18.01 -9.61 -15.57
CA LEU A 323 19.12 -9.04 -16.33
C LEU A 323 19.78 -7.87 -15.62
N ARG A 324 19.03 -7.01 -14.91
CA ARG A 324 19.59 -5.83 -14.21
C ARG A 324 20.16 -6.14 -12.83
N LYS A 325 19.66 -7.20 -12.17
CA LYS A 325 20.07 -7.63 -10.83
C LYS A 325 20.04 -6.47 -9.81
N PRO A 326 18.88 -5.83 -9.61
CA PRO A 326 18.76 -4.74 -8.63
C PRO A 326 19.19 -5.22 -7.25
N LYS A 327 19.92 -4.38 -6.52
CA LYS A 327 20.41 -4.64 -5.16
C LYS A 327 19.56 -3.88 -4.13
N VAL A 328 19.71 -4.22 -2.86
CA VAL A 328 19.01 -3.51 -1.76
C VAL A 328 19.33 -2.02 -1.75
N GLU A 329 20.60 -1.66 -1.99
CA GLU A 329 21.03 -0.25 -2.07
C GLU A 329 20.29 0.54 -3.15
N ASP A 330 19.93 -0.10 -4.27
CA ASP A 330 19.15 0.54 -5.32
C ASP A 330 17.73 0.88 -4.83
N PHE A 331 17.13 0.02 -4.00
CA PHE A 331 15.82 0.25 -3.38
C PHE A 331 15.85 1.39 -2.35
N GLU A 332 16.90 1.47 -1.53
CA GLU A 332 17.07 2.56 -0.55
C GLU A 332 17.17 3.93 -1.23
N ARG A 333 17.74 3.96 -2.44
CA ARG A 333 17.95 5.18 -3.24
C ARG A 333 16.77 5.58 -4.12
N VAL A 334 15.75 4.73 -4.27
CA VAL A 334 14.61 5.01 -5.17
C VAL A 334 14.00 6.38 -4.91
N ASN A 335 13.79 6.74 -3.64
CA ASN A 335 13.13 8.00 -3.30
C ASN A 335 13.95 9.25 -3.66
N ASP A 336 15.28 9.14 -3.71
CA ASP A 336 16.14 10.21 -4.20
C ASP A 336 16.19 10.20 -5.72
N ASP A 337 16.29 9.02 -6.33
CA ASP A 337 16.44 8.86 -7.77
C ASP A 337 15.11 9.15 -8.53
N VAL A 338 13.94 9.08 -7.90
CA VAL A 338 12.64 9.42 -8.56
C VAL A 338 12.35 10.92 -8.64
N LYS A 339 13.17 11.77 -8.01
CA LYS A 339 12.99 13.23 -8.03
C LYS A 339 13.22 13.85 -9.41
N ASP A 340 13.94 13.16 -10.29
CA ASP A 340 14.16 13.60 -11.65
C ASP A 340 14.15 12.42 -12.65
N ILE A 341 13.86 12.72 -13.92
CA ILE A 341 13.73 11.72 -14.99
C ILE A 341 15.05 10.95 -15.21
N LYS A 342 16.21 11.57 -15.01
CA LYS A 342 17.50 10.90 -15.20
C LYS A 342 17.73 9.88 -14.10
N GLY A 343 17.37 10.20 -12.85
CA GLY A 343 17.44 9.28 -11.73
C GLY A 343 16.54 8.05 -11.93
N VAL A 344 15.31 8.23 -12.42
CA VAL A 344 14.39 7.14 -12.78
C VAL A 344 15.01 6.19 -13.81
N TYR A 345 15.78 6.72 -14.76
CA TYR A 345 16.42 5.93 -15.82
C TYR A 345 17.75 5.29 -15.37
N ARG A 346 18.39 5.83 -14.34
CA ARG A 346 19.67 5.37 -13.80
C ARG A 346 19.49 4.25 -12.77
N ASN A 347 18.47 4.35 -11.92
CA ASN A 347 18.24 3.38 -10.86
C ASN A 347 17.72 2.04 -11.44
N PRO A 348 18.37 0.90 -11.13
CA PRO A 348 17.97 -0.41 -11.65
C PRO A 348 16.54 -0.82 -11.29
N VAL A 349 16.05 -0.46 -10.09
CA VAL A 349 14.70 -0.80 -9.61
C VAL A 349 13.65 -0.03 -10.39
N THR A 350 13.80 1.29 -10.47
CA THR A 350 12.87 2.15 -11.20
C THR A 350 12.87 1.82 -12.70
N ARG A 351 14.00 1.40 -13.25
CA ARG A 351 14.09 0.89 -14.63
C ARG A 351 13.25 -0.36 -14.86
N VAL A 352 13.35 -1.36 -13.97
CA VAL A 352 12.52 -2.57 -14.04
C VAL A 352 11.04 -2.21 -13.99
N LEU A 353 10.66 -1.29 -13.09
CA LEU A 353 9.28 -0.84 -12.95
C LEU A 353 8.78 -0.11 -14.19
N LEU A 354 9.57 0.83 -14.73
CA LEU A 354 9.24 1.58 -15.93
C LEU A 354 9.01 0.63 -17.12
N VAL A 355 9.91 -0.33 -17.31
CA VAL A 355 9.80 -1.35 -18.35
C VAL A 355 8.57 -2.25 -18.16
N THR A 356 8.27 -2.64 -16.92
CA THR A 356 7.09 -3.43 -16.55
C THR A 356 5.79 -2.70 -16.87
N VAL A 357 5.70 -1.42 -16.49
CA VAL A 357 4.52 -0.59 -16.76
C VAL A 357 4.38 -0.34 -18.25
N ALA A 358 5.45 0.05 -18.94
CA ALA A 358 5.43 0.35 -20.36
C ALA A 358 5.02 -0.86 -21.22
N SER A 359 5.57 -2.04 -20.93
CA SER A 359 5.16 -3.28 -21.60
C SER A 359 3.70 -3.66 -21.34
N THR A 360 3.19 -3.42 -20.13
CA THR A 360 1.76 -3.63 -19.81
C THR A 360 0.86 -2.66 -20.58
N LEU A 361 1.23 -1.37 -20.63
CA LEU A 361 0.50 -0.36 -21.40
C LEU A 361 0.53 -0.69 -22.89
N GLY A 362 1.67 -1.11 -23.42
CA GLY A 362 1.80 -1.54 -24.81
C GLY A 362 0.95 -2.77 -25.14
N SER A 363 0.90 -3.75 -24.23
CA SER A 363 0.01 -4.91 -24.37
C SER A 363 -1.47 -4.50 -24.35
N ALA A 364 -1.87 -3.60 -23.45
CA ALA A 364 -3.25 -3.11 -23.39
C ALA A 364 -3.66 -2.33 -24.65
N LEU A 365 -2.79 -1.44 -25.15
CA LEU A 365 -2.99 -0.72 -26.41
C LEU A 365 -3.08 -1.70 -27.59
N GLY A 366 -2.18 -2.68 -27.64
CA GLY A 366 -2.19 -3.73 -28.65
C GLY A 366 -3.47 -4.55 -28.62
N ALA A 367 -3.96 -4.95 -27.45
CA ALA A 367 -5.22 -5.66 -27.31
C ALA A 367 -6.41 -4.81 -27.79
N PHE A 368 -6.46 -3.52 -27.46
CA PHE A 368 -7.53 -2.62 -27.91
C PHE A 368 -7.56 -2.47 -29.45
N ILE A 369 -6.39 -2.26 -30.07
CA ILE A 369 -6.24 -2.19 -31.52
C ILE A 369 -6.60 -3.55 -32.15
N GLY A 370 -6.13 -4.64 -31.55
CA GLY A 370 -6.41 -5.99 -32.03
C GLY A 370 -7.89 -6.35 -32.00
N ILE A 371 -8.63 -5.96 -30.95
CA ILE A 371 -10.10 -6.12 -30.89
C ILE A 371 -10.76 -5.31 -32.01
N SER A 372 -10.34 -4.06 -32.21
CA SER A 372 -10.91 -3.18 -33.24
C SER A 372 -10.67 -3.73 -34.65
N TRP A 373 -9.48 -4.30 -34.90
CA TRP A 373 -9.16 -4.94 -36.16
C TRP A 373 -9.90 -6.28 -36.31
N LEU A 374 -9.97 -7.12 -35.28
CA LEU A 374 -10.79 -8.34 -35.31
C LEU A 374 -12.26 -8.06 -35.62
N ALA A 375 -12.81 -6.95 -35.12
CA ALA A 375 -14.19 -6.58 -35.38
C ALA A 375 -14.47 -6.29 -36.86
N THR A 376 -13.47 -5.87 -37.66
CA THR A 376 -13.67 -5.60 -39.10
C THR A 376 -13.93 -6.86 -39.92
N PHE A 377 -13.62 -8.05 -39.39
CA PHE A 377 -13.94 -9.32 -40.06
C PHE A 377 -15.40 -9.74 -39.89
N PHE A 378 -16.14 -9.06 -39.00
CA PHE A 378 -17.53 -9.35 -38.66
C PHE A 378 -18.51 -8.21 -38.95
N ALA A 379 -17.99 -7.06 -39.39
CA ALA A 379 -18.75 -5.93 -39.93
C ALA A 379 -18.98 -6.13 -41.42
#